data_AF-A0A7S2NE98-F1
#
_entry.id   AF-A0A7S2NE98-F1
#
_cell.length_a   1.000
_cell.length_b   1.000
_cell.length_c   1.000
_cell.angle_alpha   90.00
_cell.angle_beta   90.00
_cell.angle_gamma   90.00
#
_symmetry.space_group_name_H-M   'P 1'
#
loop_
_entity.id
_entity.type
_entity.pdbx_description
1 polymer ?
#
loop_
_entity_poly.entity_id
_entity_poly.type
_entity_poly.pdbx_seq_one_letter_code
_entity_poly.pdbx_strand_id
1 'polypeptide(L)'
;SAGLARVARTIRVFRMLRIVRLLRLPKLFRKVREMYSRIRSEPLRVVFQMWGITSIMVILTHFVACGWYAVGICMWGDLHFCELNGESWTFKVFGTYDVDDRVGYRYVTSLHWAASQFTV
;
A
#
# COMPACT_ATOMS: atom_id res chain seq x y z
N SER A 1 18.37 22.27 14.83
CA SER A 1 16.94 21.87 14.98
C SER A 1 16.77 20.35 14.84
N ALA A 2 17.26 19.57 15.82
CA ALA A 2 17.17 18.11 15.81
C ALA A 2 15.79 17.55 16.28
N GLY A 3 15.02 18.34 17.05
CA GLY A 3 13.71 17.95 17.55
C GLY A 3 12.63 17.81 16.46
N LEU A 4 12.60 18.75 15.50
CA LEU A 4 11.65 18.74 14.37
C LEU A 4 11.81 17.50 13.48
N ALA A 5 13.06 17.08 13.21
CA ALA A 5 13.34 15.88 12.43
C ALA A 5 12.88 14.58 13.11
N ARG A 6 12.91 14.53 14.45
CA ARG A 6 12.38 13.38 15.24
C ARG A 6 10.85 13.35 15.20
N VAL A 7 10.20 14.50 15.39
CA VAL A 7 8.73 14.62 15.34
C VAL A 7 8.17 14.21 13.97
N ALA A 8 8.83 14.62 12.87
CA ALA A 8 8.43 14.24 11.52
C ALA A 8 8.53 12.72 11.24
N ARG A 9 9.45 11.99 11.89
CA ARG A 9 9.54 10.52 11.83
C ARG A 9 8.39 9.88 12.59
N THR A 10 8.11 10.37 13.80
CA THR A 10 7.03 9.85 14.65
C THR A 10 5.67 10.00 13.96
N ILE A 11 5.37 11.16 13.36
CA ILE A 11 4.13 11.38 12.60
C ILE A 11 3.99 10.39 11.42
N ARG A 12 5.09 10.08 10.73
CA ARG A 12 5.13 9.09 9.65
C ARG A 12 4.82 7.68 10.13
N VAL A 13 5.42 7.24 11.24
CA VAL A 13 5.11 5.94 11.86
C VAL A 13 3.66 5.87 12.32
N PHE A 14 3.12 6.95 12.91
CA PHE A 14 1.70 7.03 13.29
C PHE A 14 0.75 6.92 12.10
N ARG A 15 1.13 7.39 10.90
CA ARG A 15 0.35 7.15 9.67
C ARG A 15 0.32 5.66 9.31
N MET A 16 1.44 4.94 9.46
CA MET A 16 1.49 3.49 9.23
C MET A 16 0.71 2.70 10.29
N LEU A 17 0.63 3.18 11.53
CA LEU A 17 -0.26 2.57 12.54
C LEU A 17 -1.75 2.63 12.13
N ARG A 18 -2.15 3.48 11.17
CA ARG A 18 -3.50 3.41 10.59
C ARG A 18 -3.69 2.14 9.76
N ILE A 19 -2.64 1.58 9.15
CA ILE A 19 -2.69 0.29 8.44
C ILE A 19 -2.93 -0.87 9.40
N VAL A 20 -2.46 -0.78 10.65
CA VAL A 20 -2.78 -1.78 11.69
C VAL A 20 -4.30 -1.86 11.94
N ARG A 21 -5.06 -0.79 11.66
CA ARG A 21 -6.53 -0.86 11.71
C ARG A 21 -7.11 -1.78 10.62
N LEU A 22 -6.42 -2.01 9.51
CA LEU A 22 -6.80 -2.96 8.47
C LEU A 22 -6.59 -4.42 8.94
N LEU A 23 -5.81 -4.68 9.99
CA LEU A 23 -5.84 -5.98 10.69
C LEU A 23 -7.19 -6.26 11.39
N ARG A 24 -8.12 -5.29 11.39
CA ARG A 24 -9.51 -5.52 11.79
C ARG A 24 -10.39 -6.06 10.64
N LEU A 25 -9.89 -6.10 9.40
CA LEU A 25 -10.57 -6.73 8.25
C LEU A 25 -11.00 -8.18 8.49
N PRO A 26 -10.30 -9.04 9.27
CA PRO A 26 -10.79 -10.36 9.65
C PRO A 26 -12.17 -10.34 10.31
N LYS A 27 -12.48 -9.28 11.09
CA LYS A 27 -13.82 -9.11 11.68
C LYS A 27 -14.86 -8.80 10.62
N LEU A 28 -14.49 -8.03 9.59
CA LEU A 28 -15.33 -7.73 8.44
C LEU A 28 -15.57 -8.99 7.60
N PHE A 29 -14.52 -9.78 7.33
CA PHE A 29 -14.63 -11.06 6.63
C PHE A 29 -15.56 -12.05 7.35
N ARG A 30 -15.54 -12.08 8.68
CA ARG A 30 -16.49 -12.89 9.46
C ARG A 30 -17.94 -12.45 9.25
N LYS A 31 -18.20 -11.14 9.21
CA LYS A 31 -19.54 -10.58 8.93
C LYS A 31 -19.99 -10.85 7.50
N VAL A 32 -19.09 -10.75 6.54
CA VAL A 32 -19.37 -11.11 5.13
C VAL A 32 -19.68 -12.61 5.01
N ARG A 33 -18.97 -13.48 5.74
CA ARG A 33 -19.23 -14.93 5.77
C ARG A 33 -20.59 -15.29 6.39
N GLU A 34 -20.99 -14.58 7.45
CA GLU A 34 -22.34 -14.69 8.05
C GLU A 34 -23.44 -14.23 7.08
N MET A 35 -23.18 -13.24 6.24
CA MET A 35 -24.11 -12.78 5.20
C MET A 35 -24.17 -13.78 4.03
N TYR A 36 -23.02 -14.35 3.66
CA TYR A 36 -22.89 -15.34 2.60
C TYR A 36 -23.69 -16.63 2.89
N SER A 37 -23.75 -17.07 4.15
CA SER A 37 -24.56 -18.24 4.54
C SER A 37 -26.07 -18.03 4.42
N ARG A 38 -26.53 -16.78 4.32
CA ARG A 38 -27.95 -16.44 4.12
C ARG A 38 -28.35 -16.36 2.65
N ILE A 39 -27.39 -16.33 1.74
CA ILE A 39 -27.63 -16.28 0.30
C ILE A 39 -27.90 -17.70 -0.20
N ARG A 40 -29.14 -17.96 -0.61
CA ARG A 40 -29.56 -19.26 -1.20
C ARG A 40 -29.36 -19.34 -2.72
N SER A 41 -29.12 -18.23 -3.40
CA SER A 41 -28.95 -18.17 -4.85
C SER A 41 -27.51 -18.56 -5.26
N GLU A 42 -27.38 -19.69 -5.95
CA GLU A 42 -26.12 -20.18 -6.53
C GLU A 42 -25.35 -19.15 -7.37
N PRO A 43 -25.96 -18.39 -8.31
CA PRO A 43 -25.19 -17.45 -9.12
C PRO A 43 -24.61 -16.29 -8.29
N LEU A 44 -25.35 -15.79 -7.29
CA LEU A 44 -24.85 -14.75 -6.40
C LEU A 44 -23.70 -15.28 -5.54
N ARG A 45 -23.79 -16.54 -5.09
CA ARG A 45 -22.76 -17.19 -4.29
C ARG A 45 -21.42 -17.23 -5.01
N VAL A 46 -21.39 -17.66 -6.28
CA VAL A 46 -20.16 -17.68 -7.09
C VAL A 46 -19.58 -16.27 -7.29
N VAL A 47 -20.43 -15.29 -7.60
CA VAL A 47 -20.02 -13.89 -7.77
C VAL A 47 -19.37 -13.36 -6.48
N PHE A 48 -19.99 -13.53 -5.32
CA PHE A 48 -19.43 -13.07 -4.04
C PHE A 48 -18.10 -13.75 -3.70
N GLN A 49 -17.93 -15.04 -4.03
CA GLN A 49 -16.67 -15.75 -3.83
C GLN A 49 -15.55 -15.16 -4.68
N MET A 50 -15.83 -14.89 -5.96
CA MET A 50 -14.88 -14.24 -6.87
C MET A 50 -14.50 -12.84 -6.37
N TRP A 51 -15.50 -12.01 -6.02
CA TRP A 51 -15.27 -10.68 -5.46
C TRP A 51 -14.44 -10.70 -4.17
N GLY A 52 -14.65 -11.70 -3.31
CA GLY A 52 -13.88 -11.85 -2.07
C GLY A 52 -12.40 -12.08 -2.34
N ILE A 53 -12.08 -12.98 -3.27
CA ILE A 53 -10.68 -13.29 -3.66
C ILE A 53 -10.04 -12.09 -4.34
N THR A 54 -10.73 -11.46 -5.31
CA THR A 54 -10.23 -10.25 -6.00
C THR A 54 -9.97 -9.11 -5.02
N SER A 55 -10.86 -8.91 -4.04
CA SER A 55 -10.71 -7.85 -3.04
C SER A 55 -9.48 -8.07 -2.17
N ILE A 56 -9.22 -9.31 -1.74
CA ILE A 56 -7.99 -9.65 -0.98
C ILE A 56 -6.76 -9.34 -1.83
N MET A 57 -6.76 -9.72 -3.11
CA MET A 57 -5.65 -9.48 -4.03
C MET A 57 -5.34 -7.98 -4.21
N VAL A 58 -6.37 -7.14 -4.41
CA VAL A 58 -6.22 -5.68 -4.52
C VAL A 58 -5.66 -5.08 -3.24
N ILE A 59 -6.15 -5.51 -2.08
CA ILE A 59 -5.68 -5.04 -0.78
C ILE A 59 -4.19 -5.39 -0.59
N LEU A 60 -3.80 -6.63 -0.86
CA LEU A 60 -2.41 -7.06 -0.79
C LEU A 60 -1.52 -6.25 -1.74
N THR A 61 -1.97 -6.06 -2.98
CA THR A 61 -1.25 -5.27 -3.99
C THR A 61 -1.04 -3.83 -3.53
N HIS A 62 -2.07 -3.18 -2.95
CA HIS A 62 -1.94 -1.83 -2.40
C HIS A 62 -0.93 -1.77 -1.25
N PHE A 63 -0.93 -2.75 -0.34
CA PHE A 63 0.03 -2.77 0.76
C PHE A 63 1.46 -2.97 0.30
N VAL A 64 1.68 -3.88 -0.65
CA VAL A 64 3.00 -4.12 -1.23
C VAL A 64 3.46 -2.87 -1.99
N ALA A 65 2.59 -2.26 -2.80
CA ALA A 65 2.88 -1.03 -3.53
C ALA A 65 3.21 0.15 -2.61
N CYS A 66 2.38 0.41 -1.59
CA CYS A 66 2.60 1.48 -0.64
C CYS A 66 3.82 1.23 0.26
N GLY A 67 4.07 -0.03 0.63
CA GLY A 67 5.27 -0.44 1.36
C GLY A 67 6.53 -0.22 0.53
N TRP A 68 6.51 -0.65 -0.74
CA TRP A 68 7.61 -0.45 -1.68
C TRP A 68 7.88 1.02 -1.95
N TYR A 69 6.84 1.83 -2.15
CA TYR A 69 6.96 3.29 -2.26
C TYR A 69 7.50 3.93 -0.99
N ALA A 70 7.06 3.48 0.19
CA ALA A 70 7.58 3.96 1.48
C ALA A 70 9.08 3.64 1.66
N VAL A 71 9.54 2.48 1.18
CA VAL A 71 10.97 2.12 1.14
C VAL A 71 11.73 3.05 0.18
N GLY A 72 11.16 3.35 -0.99
CA GLY A 72 11.77 4.23 -1.98
C GLY A 72 11.95 5.68 -1.53
N ILE A 73 10.99 6.23 -0.78
CA ILE A 73 11.10 7.57 -0.16
C ILE A 73 11.84 7.54 1.18
N CYS A 74 12.48 6.42 1.51
CA CYS A 74 13.27 6.22 2.72
C CYS A 74 12.55 6.59 4.01
N MET A 75 11.29 6.17 4.11
CA MET A 75 10.45 6.41 5.27
C MET A 75 11.00 5.76 6.56
N TRP A 76 11.87 4.76 6.42
CA TRP A 76 12.43 3.96 7.51
C TRP A 76 13.90 4.29 7.85
N GLY A 77 14.55 5.22 7.14
CA GLY A 77 15.95 5.63 7.35
C GLY A 77 16.12 7.12 7.65
N ASP A 78 17.35 7.55 7.97
CA ASP A 78 17.68 8.97 8.04
C ASP A 78 17.48 9.61 6.66
N LEU A 79 16.60 10.62 6.58
CA LEU A 79 16.26 11.34 5.35
C LEU A 79 17.52 11.78 4.57
N HIS A 80 18.56 12.16 5.32
CA HIS A 80 19.86 12.62 4.82
C HIS A 80 20.65 11.54 4.07
N PHE A 81 20.45 10.24 4.37
CA PHE A 81 21.17 9.14 3.70
C PHE A 81 20.66 8.90 2.27
N CYS A 82 19.36 9.05 2.04
CA CYS A 82 18.78 8.85 0.71
C CYS A 82 18.85 10.09 -0.18
N GLU A 83 18.81 11.27 0.43
CA GLU A 83 19.03 12.54 -0.27
C GLU A 83 20.48 12.67 -0.75
N LEU A 84 21.46 12.15 0.00
CA LEU A 84 22.87 12.18 -0.39
C LEU A 84 23.25 11.15 -1.45
N ASN A 85 22.70 9.93 -1.40
CA ASN A 85 23.17 8.85 -2.27
C ASN A 85 22.39 8.73 -3.59
N GLY A 86 21.17 9.26 -3.71
CA GLY A 86 20.38 9.14 -4.96
C GLY A 86 20.10 7.69 -5.39
N GLU A 87 20.32 6.71 -4.51
CA GLU A 87 20.30 5.28 -4.83
C GLU A 87 18.94 4.63 -4.58
N SER A 88 17.87 5.40 -4.38
CA SER A 88 16.54 4.82 -4.17
C SER A 88 15.88 4.44 -5.50
N TRP A 89 15.06 3.38 -5.49
CA TRP A 89 14.36 2.95 -6.71
C TRP A 89 13.47 4.06 -7.26
N THR A 90 12.86 4.87 -6.38
CA THR A 90 12.05 6.02 -6.80
C THR A 90 12.90 7.08 -7.49
N PHE A 91 14.14 7.29 -7.03
CA PHE A 91 15.06 8.21 -7.68
C PHE A 91 15.51 7.70 -9.05
N LYS A 92 15.81 6.40 -9.18
CA LYS A 92 16.20 5.78 -10.45
C LYS A 92 15.06 5.75 -11.47
N VAL A 93 13.82 5.60 -11.02
CA VAL A 93 12.63 5.47 -11.89
C VAL A 93 11.97 6.81 -12.20
N PHE A 94 11.92 7.73 -11.24
CA PHE A 94 11.22 9.02 -11.39
C PHE A 94 12.19 10.22 -11.58
N GLY A 95 13.49 10.04 -11.39
CA GLY A 95 14.49 11.10 -11.51
C GLY A 95 14.40 12.19 -10.43
N THR A 96 15.21 13.23 -10.58
CA THR A 96 15.23 14.44 -9.72
C THR A 96 14.26 15.53 -10.15
N TYR A 97 13.47 15.31 -11.21
CA TYR A 97 12.66 16.38 -11.79
C TYR A 97 11.43 16.70 -10.92
N ASP A 98 11.47 17.90 -10.36
CA ASP A 98 10.34 18.64 -9.85
C ASP A 98 9.50 19.15 -11.03
N VAL A 99 8.26 19.56 -10.73
CA VAL A 99 7.27 20.17 -11.64
C VAL A 99 6.34 19.17 -12.36
N ASP A 100 5.20 18.92 -11.70
CA ASP A 100 3.91 18.43 -12.28
C ASP A 100 3.65 16.92 -12.40
N ASP A 101 4.48 16.09 -11.76
CA ASP A 101 4.29 14.64 -11.74
C ASP A 101 3.14 14.22 -10.82
N ARG A 102 1.97 14.01 -11.43
CA ARG A 102 0.72 13.56 -10.79
C ARG A 102 1.03 12.39 -9.83
N VAL A 103 0.64 12.53 -8.56
CA VAL A 103 0.67 11.45 -7.55
C VAL A 103 0.12 10.13 -8.09
N GLY A 104 -0.82 10.19 -9.03
CA GLY A 104 -1.33 9.06 -9.78
C GLY A 104 -0.27 8.28 -10.56
N TYR A 105 0.67 8.93 -11.25
CA TYR A 105 1.75 8.25 -11.99
C TYR A 105 2.63 7.43 -11.04
N ARG A 106 3.10 8.04 -9.95
CA ARG A 106 3.91 7.35 -8.92
C ARG A 106 3.16 6.19 -8.26
N TYR A 107 1.87 6.41 -7.98
CA TYR A 107 0.99 5.38 -7.43
C TYR A 107 0.80 4.21 -8.40
N VAL A 108 0.45 4.48 -9.65
CA VAL A 108 0.20 3.47 -10.68
C VAL A 108 1.48 2.70 -11.00
N THR A 109 2.64 3.35 -11.08
CA THR A 109 3.92 2.66 -11.30
C THR A 109 4.30 1.75 -10.12
N SER A 110 4.11 2.23 -8.89
CA SER A 110 4.31 1.39 -7.69
C SER A 110 3.34 0.21 -7.64
N LEU A 111 2.09 0.44 -8.06
CA LEU A 111 1.04 -0.56 -8.10
C LEU A 111 1.26 -1.58 -9.22
N HIS A 112 1.74 -1.15 -10.39
CA HIS A 112 2.13 -2.01 -11.50
C HIS A 112 3.28 -2.94 -11.10
N TRP A 113 4.31 -2.38 -10.43
CA TRP A 113 5.41 -3.18 -9.88
C TRP A 113 4.89 -4.21 -8.88
N ALA A 114 4.03 -3.82 -7.94
CA ALA A 114 3.47 -4.75 -6.96
C ALA A 114 2.57 -5.80 -7.60
N ALA A 115 1.77 -5.43 -8.60
CA ALA A 115 0.88 -6.34 -9.32
C ALA A 115 1.66 -7.42 -10.06
N SER A 116 2.80 -7.06 -10.67
CA SER A 116 3.68 -8.03 -11.35
C SER A 116 4.22 -9.13 -10.44
N GLN A 117 4.26 -8.91 -9.11
CA GLN A 117 4.70 -9.93 -8.15
C GLN A 117 3.66 -11.04 -7.94
N PHE A 118 2.39 -10.77 -8.25
CA PHE A 118 1.29 -11.73 -8.10
C PHE A 118 0.96 -12.48 -9.41
N THR A 119 1.50 -12.04 -10.55
CA THR A 119 1.23 -12.59 -11.88
C THR A 119 2.39 -13.41 -12.44
N VAL A 120 3.13 -14.11 -11.57
CA VAL A 120 4.23 -15.02 -11.97
C VAL A 120 3.68 -16.27 -12.65
#